data_AF-A0A2V7ETP6-F1
#
_entry.id   AF-A0A2V7ETP6-F1
#
_cell.length_a   1.000
_cell.length_b   1.000
_cell.length_c   1.000
_cell.angle_alpha   90.00
_cell.angle_beta   90.00
_cell.angle_gamma   90.00
#
_symmetry.space_group_name_H-M   'P 1'
#
loop_
_entity.id
_entity.type
_entity.pdbx_description
1 polymer ?
#
loop_
_entity_poly.entity_id
_entity_poly.type
_entity_poly.pdbx_seq_one_letter_code
_entity_poly.pdbx_strand_id
1 'polypeptide(L)'
;MTGDGINDAAALRTADIGIAMGARGTDLARDVADVVLLQDDFAAMLGAVAQGRAIHANVGRSLRFLLSTNFSEILTTLGALAVGMPRPLSAIQLLWINLLSDVAPALALAVEPADRSAMERPPRDPAKPMLSGADLREVAADGALLTAAALGAQAVGLARYGPGPQAATLAFSTLTSAQLLHTFRYRSAADANGHAAARSHVGTVVLASLGAQLAAMFVPSLRRLLGVTALTPFDCLVVAAGALAPAVVQESRRRLTPSP
;
A
#
# COMPACT_ATOMS: atom_id res chain seq x y z
N MET A 1 29.06 -0.51 13.88
CA MET A 1 30.16 -0.82 14.82
C MET A 1 29.62 -1.74 15.89
N THR A 2 30.40 -2.71 16.37
CA THR A 2 30.04 -3.55 17.52
C THR A 2 31.05 -3.33 18.63
N GLY A 3 30.60 -3.18 19.88
CA GLY A 3 31.48 -2.91 21.02
C GLY A 3 30.87 -3.32 22.36
N ASP A 4 31.70 -3.41 23.38
CA ASP A 4 31.29 -3.78 24.74
C ASP A 4 31.92 -2.86 25.81
N GLY A 5 32.99 -2.14 25.47
CA GLY A 5 33.72 -1.28 26.40
C GLY A 5 33.38 0.22 26.32
N ILE A 6 33.77 0.95 27.36
CA ILE A 6 33.76 2.43 27.39
C ILE A 6 34.60 3.00 26.24
N ASN A 7 35.68 2.32 25.88
CA ASN A 7 36.56 2.71 24.77
C ASN A 7 35.86 2.67 23.41
N ASP A 8 34.84 1.83 23.26
CA ASP A 8 34.08 1.70 22.01
C ASP A 8 32.99 2.77 21.90
N ALA A 9 32.70 3.52 22.96
CA ALA A 9 31.55 4.42 23.02
C ALA A 9 31.56 5.49 21.92
N ALA A 10 32.73 6.07 21.61
CA ALA A 10 32.86 7.05 20.54
C ALA A 10 32.62 6.42 19.16
N ALA A 11 33.11 5.19 18.95
CA ALA A 11 32.94 4.46 17.69
C ALA A 11 31.51 3.94 17.51
N LEU A 12 30.85 3.50 18.58
CA LEU A 12 29.44 3.12 18.59
C LEU A 12 28.56 4.31 18.19
N ARG A 13 28.80 5.47 18.80
CA ARG A 13 28.02 6.70 18.53
C ARG A 13 28.24 7.29 17.14
N THR A 14 29.41 7.05 16.54
CA THR A 14 29.75 7.58 15.21
C THR A 14 29.31 6.65 14.08
N ALA A 15 29.07 5.38 14.39
CA ALA A 15 28.62 4.42 13.39
C ALA A 15 27.19 4.71 12.94
N ASP A 16 26.86 4.35 11.71
CA ASP A 16 25.47 4.45 11.21
C ASP A 16 24.50 3.62 12.06
N ILE A 17 25.00 2.49 12.60
CA ILE A 17 24.34 1.66 13.61
C ILE A 17 25.40 1.15 14.60
N GLY A 18 25.31 1.57 15.85
CA GLY A 18 26.08 1.08 16.99
C GLY A 18 25.40 -0.12 17.66
N ILE A 19 26.15 -1.20 17.89
CA ILE A 19 25.64 -2.43 18.50
C ILE A 19 26.44 -2.77 19.76
N ALA A 20 25.76 -2.83 20.90
CA ALA A 20 26.38 -3.16 22.18
C ALA A 20 26.01 -4.56 22.68
N MET A 21 26.94 -5.17 23.42
CA MET A 21 26.71 -6.43 24.13
C MET A 21 25.88 -6.18 25.39
N GLY A 22 24.81 -6.94 25.57
CA GLY A 22 23.87 -6.79 26.67
C GLY A 22 24.39 -7.35 27.99
N ALA A 23 24.98 -8.54 27.98
CA ALA A 23 25.43 -9.21 29.20
C ALA A 23 26.85 -8.77 29.61
N ARG A 24 27.78 -8.70 28.64
CA ARG A 24 29.18 -8.32 28.90
C ARG A 24 29.49 -6.84 28.71
N GLY A 25 28.60 -6.08 28.06
CA GLY A 25 28.82 -4.67 27.78
C GLY A 25 28.76 -3.81 29.04
N THR A 26 29.54 -2.73 29.01
CA THR A 26 29.48 -1.66 30.02
C THR A 26 28.17 -0.87 29.89
N ASP A 27 27.71 -0.26 30.99
CA ASP A 27 26.52 0.60 30.97
C ASP A 27 26.65 1.72 29.93
N LEU A 28 27.84 2.32 29.84
CA LEU A 28 28.11 3.35 28.85
C LEU A 28 27.98 2.81 27.42
N ALA A 29 28.50 1.63 27.12
CA ALA A 29 28.37 1.04 25.78
C ALA A 29 26.91 0.76 25.41
N ARG A 30 26.08 0.29 26.36
CA ARG A 30 24.65 0.06 26.14
C ARG A 30 23.87 1.36 25.93
N ASP A 31 24.21 2.42 26.67
CA ASP A 31 23.51 3.70 26.61
C ASP A 31 23.77 4.46 25.30
N VAL A 32 24.95 4.28 24.70
CA VAL A 32 25.32 4.95 23.44
C VAL A 32 25.00 4.16 22.17
N ALA A 33 24.58 2.90 22.28
CA ALA A 33 24.30 2.04 21.14
C ALA A 33 22.84 2.14 20.67
N ASP A 34 22.62 2.00 19.36
CA ASP A 34 21.26 1.96 18.77
C ASP A 34 20.60 0.60 18.98
N VAL A 35 21.38 -0.47 19.08
CA VAL A 35 20.92 -1.85 19.26
C VAL A 35 21.71 -2.52 20.38
N VAL A 36 21.01 -3.22 21.27
CA VAL A 36 21.62 -3.99 22.37
C VAL A 36 21.30 -5.49 22.22
N LEU A 37 22.34 -6.31 22.16
CA LEU A 37 22.22 -7.78 22.12
C LEU A 37 22.07 -8.32 23.54
N LEU A 38 20.85 -8.41 24.05
CA LEU A 38 20.55 -8.78 25.44
C LEU A 38 21.25 -10.07 25.92
N GLN A 39 21.41 -11.05 25.03
CA GLN A 39 22.03 -12.35 25.33
C GLN A 39 23.43 -12.52 24.73
N ASP A 40 24.04 -11.44 24.22
CA ASP A 40 25.36 -11.47 23.58
C ASP A 40 25.46 -12.44 22.38
N ASP A 41 24.32 -12.79 21.78
CA ASP A 41 24.24 -13.70 20.63
C ASP A 41 24.39 -12.93 19.32
N PHE A 42 25.54 -13.09 18.68
CA PHE A 42 25.81 -12.51 17.37
C PHE A 42 24.93 -13.12 16.26
N ALA A 43 24.44 -14.35 16.41
CA ALA A 43 23.54 -14.96 15.42
C ALA A 43 22.21 -14.21 15.34
N ALA A 44 21.74 -13.61 16.44
CA ALA A 44 20.56 -12.76 16.45
C ALA A 44 20.68 -11.55 15.49
N MET A 45 21.90 -11.06 15.23
CA MET A 45 22.12 -9.99 14.25
C MET A 45 21.76 -10.41 12.83
N LEU A 46 21.98 -11.68 12.47
CA LEU A 46 21.60 -12.18 11.14
C LEU A 46 20.07 -12.10 10.97
N GLY A 47 19.31 -12.44 12.01
CA GLY A 47 17.86 -12.29 12.05
C GLY A 47 17.42 -10.83 11.96
N ALA A 48 18.09 -9.92 12.68
CA ALA A 48 17.81 -8.49 12.63
C ALA A 48 18.07 -7.89 11.23
N VAL A 49 19.20 -8.25 10.60
CA VAL A 49 19.52 -7.82 9.22
C VAL A 49 18.51 -8.36 8.22
N ALA A 50 18.11 -9.63 8.34
CA ALA A 50 17.08 -10.23 7.50
C ALA A 50 15.74 -9.48 7.65
N GLN A 51 15.34 -9.15 8.87
CA GLN A 51 14.13 -8.40 9.15
C GLN A 51 14.20 -6.97 8.62
N GLY A 52 15.34 -6.28 8.76
CA GLY A 52 15.55 -4.94 8.19
C GLY A 52 15.40 -4.92 6.67
N ARG A 53 15.96 -5.93 5.98
CA ARG A 53 15.79 -6.08 4.52
C ARG A 53 14.34 -6.33 4.13
N ALA A 54 13.61 -7.14 4.89
CA ALA A 54 12.19 -7.40 4.67
C ALA A 54 11.35 -6.13 4.86
N ILE A 55 11.54 -5.41 5.97
CA ILE A 55 10.85 -4.15 6.25
C ILE A 55 11.11 -3.13 5.13
N HIS A 56 12.36 -2.95 4.71
CA HIS A 56 12.69 -2.02 3.63
C HIS A 56 11.96 -2.38 2.32
N ALA A 57 11.94 -3.65 1.94
CA ALA A 57 11.22 -4.10 0.74
C ALA A 57 9.69 -3.88 0.86
N ASN A 58 9.13 -4.12 2.05
CA ASN A 58 7.71 -3.95 2.34
C ASN A 58 7.30 -2.47 2.35
N VAL A 59 8.11 -1.59 2.95
CA VAL A 59 7.90 -0.14 2.91
C VAL A 59 7.93 0.37 1.48
N GLY A 60 8.87 -0.11 0.64
CA GLY A 60 8.89 0.24 -0.79
C GLY A 60 7.63 -0.21 -1.56
N ARG A 61 7.04 -1.36 -1.20
CA ARG A 61 5.75 -1.79 -1.75
C ARG A 61 4.60 -0.91 -1.27
N SER A 62 4.55 -0.63 0.02
CA SER A 62 3.53 0.22 0.64
C SER A 62 3.57 1.65 0.07
N LEU A 63 4.75 2.22 -0.15
CA LEU A 63 4.89 3.53 -0.79
C LEU A 63 4.37 3.54 -2.23
N ARG A 64 4.71 2.55 -3.06
CA ARG A 64 4.21 2.49 -4.44
C ARG A 64 2.69 2.39 -4.49
N PHE A 65 2.13 1.56 -3.61
CA PHE A 65 0.69 1.46 -3.42
C PHE A 65 0.07 2.83 -3.05
N LEU A 66 0.52 3.44 -1.95
CA LEU A 66 -0.01 4.71 -1.45
C LEU A 66 0.16 5.86 -2.46
N LEU A 67 1.28 5.91 -3.17
CA LEU A 67 1.49 6.93 -4.19
C LEU A 67 0.53 6.73 -5.38
N SER A 68 0.28 5.49 -5.79
CA SER A 68 -0.66 5.18 -6.88
C SER A 68 -2.09 5.56 -6.51
N THR A 69 -2.54 5.19 -5.30
CA THR A 69 -3.90 5.50 -4.84
C THR A 69 -4.11 7.00 -4.64
N ASN A 70 -3.20 7.69 -3.94
CA ASN A 70 -3.28 9.14 -3.76
C ASN A 70 -3.20 9.90 -5.11
N PHE A 71 -2.32 9.46 -6.02
CA PHE A 71 -2.24 10.06 -7.34
C PHE A 71 -3.54 9.87 -8.12
N SER A 72 -4.18 8.71 -8.02
CA SER A 72 -5.49 8.45 -8.65
C SER A 72 -6.60 9.34 -8.12
N GLU A 73 -6.60 9.71 -6.84
CA GLU A 73 -7.59 10.62 -6.23
C GLU A 73 -7.42 12.04 -6.74
N ILE A 74 -6.17 12.51 -6.79
CA ILE A 74 -5.82 13.83 -7.33
C ILE A 74 -6.24 13.89 -8.80
N LEU A 75 -5.84 12.90 -9.61
CA LEU A 75 -6.17 12.83 -11.02
C LEU A 75 -7.68 12.68 -11.27
N THR A 76 -8.41 11.94 -10.44
CA THR A 76 -9.87 11.83 -10.57
C THR A 76 -10.52 13.18 -10.29
N THR A 77 -10.09 13.88 -9.24
CA THR A 77 -10.65 15.19 -8.88
C THR A 77 -10.33 16.25 -9.91
N LEU A 78 -9.07 16.37 -10.31
CA LEU A 78 -8.62 17.33 -11.33
C LEU A 78 -9.14 16.97 -12.72
N GLY A 79 -9.19 15.69 -13.05
CA GLY A 79 -9.71 15.18 -14.31
C GLY A 79 -11.19 15.52 -14.48
N ALA A 80 -12.02 15.23 -13.48
CA ALA A 80 -13.43 15.60 -13.47
C ALA A 80 -13.61 17.11 -13.67
N LEU A 81 -12.82 17.93 -12.95
CA LEU A 81 -12.86 19.38 -13.09
C LEU A 81 -12.49 19.84 -14.52
N ALA A 82 -11.43 19.27 -15.09
CA ALA A 82 -10.93 19.64 -16.42
C ALA A 82 -11.94 19.33 -17.54
N VAL A 83 -12.71 18.24 -17.41
CA VAL A 83 -13.76 17.89 -18.39
C VAL A 83 -15.15 18.45 -18.04
N GLY A 84 -15.24 19.30 -17.01
CA GLY A 84 -16.51 19.92 -16.60
C GLY A 84 -17.52 18.95 -15.96
N MET A 85 -17.07 17.80 -15.45
CA MET A 85 -17.90 16.87 -14.69
C MET A 85 -18.16 17.41 -13.27
N PRO A 86 -19.29 17.03 -12.64
CA PRO A 86 -19.54 17.32 -11.23
C PRO A 86 -18.43 16.76 -10.34
N ARG A 87 -18.29 17.33 -9.13
CA ARG A 87 -17.29 16.88 -8.16
C ARG A 87 -17.43 15.37 -7.88
N PRO A 88 -16.39 14.54 -8.12
CA PRO A 88 -16.49 13.09 -8.00
C PRO A 88 -16.53 12.61 -6.55
N LEU A 89 -15.81 13.30 -5.66
CA LEU A 89 -15.55 12.86 -4.29
C LEU A 89 -15.79 14.00 -3.31
N SER A 90 -16.57 13.77 -2.26
CA SER A 90 -16.71 14.70 -1.14
C SER A 90 -15.54 14.60 -0.15
N ALA A 91 -15.39 15.57 0.75
CA ALA A 91 -14.33 15.53 1.76
C ALA A 91 -14.46 14.32 2.70
N ILE A 92 -15.69 13.95 3.08
CA ILE A 92 -15.92 12.79 3.96
C ILE A 92 -15.67 11.46 3.24
N GLN A 93 -15.92 11.40 1.93
CA GLN A 93 -15.58 10.25 1.10
C GLN A 93 -14.06 10.08 0.95
N LEU A 94 -13.31 11.18 0.82
CA LEU A 94 -11.83 11.13 0.83
C LEU A 94 -11.29 10.64 2.16
N LEU A 95 -11.84 11.09 3.30
CA LEU A 95 -11.47 10.57 4.62
C LEU A 95 -11.75 9.07 4.75
N TRP A 96 -12.87 8.61 4.22
CA TRP A 96 -13.22 7.19 4.20
C TRP A 96 -12.23 6.37 3.37
N ILE A 97 -11.84 6.86 2.19
CA ILE A 97 -10.84 6.23 1.33
C ILE A 97 -9.49 6.15 2.06
N ASN A 98 -8.99 7.26 2.59
CA ASN A 98 -7.70 7.33 3.28
C ASN A 98 -7.64 6.38 4.48
N LEU A 99 -8.73 6.23 5.23
CA LEU A 99 -8.74 5.37 6.40
C LEU A 99 -8.85 3.88 6.05
N LEU A 100 -9.79 3.51 5.18
CA LEU A 100 -10.13 2.10 4.94
C LEU A 100 -9.43 1.48 3.75
N SER A 101 -9.19 2.27 2.70
CA SER A 101 -8.63 1.79 1.44
C SER A 101 -7.15 2.06 1.30
N ASP A 102 -6.61 3.05 2.01
CA ASP A 102 -5.17 3.30 2.02
C ASP A 102 -4.50 2.71 3.26
N VAL A 103 -4.80 3.22 4.46
CA VAL A 103 -4.04 2.88 5.69
C VAL A 103 -4.07 1.37 5.98
N ALA A 104 -5.25 0.75 5.96
CA ALA A 104 -5.36 -0.67 6.31
C ALA A 104 -4.57 -1.57 5.32
N PRO A 105 -4.78 -1.49 3.99
CA PRO A 105 -3.96 -2.22 3.03
C PRO A 105 -2.46 -1.89 3.08
N ALA A 106 -2.10 -0.62 3.26
CA ALA A 106 -0.70 -0.19 3.34
C ALA A 106 0.04 -0.79 4.53
N LEU A 107 -0.62 -0.90 5.69
CA LEU A 107 -0.10 -1.60 6.86
C LEU A 107 0.02 -3.10 6.62
N ALA A 108 -0.98 -3.71 5.97
CA ALA A 108 -0.92 -5.13 5.62
C ALA A 108 0.27 -5.44 4.69
N LEU A 109 0.55 -4.55 3.73
CA LEU A 109 1.72 -4.64 2.85
C LEU A 109 3.04 -4.44 3.60
N ALA A 110 3.06 -3.57 4.63
CA ALA A 110 4.25 -3.30 5.44
C ALA A 110 4.70 -4.53 6.26
N VAL A 111 3.77 -5.40 6.66
CA VAL A 111 4.02 -6.62 7.46
C VAL A 111 4.04 -7.90 6.62
N GLU A 112 4.14 -7.78 5.30
CA GLU A 112 4.23 -8.94 4.42
C GLU A 112 5.41 -9.86 4.79
N PRO A 113 5.26 -11.19 4.64
CA PRO A 113 6.34 -12.13 4.92
C PRO A 113 7.61 -11.79 4.15
N ALA A 114 8.75 -11.96 4.83
CA ALA A 114 10.07 -11.74 4.26
C ALA A 114 10.31 -12.67 3.06
N ASP A 115 10.88 -12.10 2.00
CA ASP A 115 11.39 -12.87 0.87
C ASP A 115 12.63 -13.67 1.31
N ARG A 116 12.59 -15.00 1.16
CA ARG A 116 13.68 -15.89 1.58
C ARG A 116 15.00 -15.58 0.86
N SER A 117 14.94 -15.07 -0.37
CA SER A 117 16.11 -14.66 -1.16
C SER A 117 16.69 -13.30 -0.73
N ALA A 118 16.07 -12.61 0.24
CA ALA A 118 16.52 -11.28 0.66
C ALA A 118 17.96 -11.30 1.22
N MET A 119 18.37 -12.40 1.86
CA MET A 119 19.71 -12.57 2.40
C MET A 119 20.75 -12.98 1.35
N GLU A 120 20.33 -13.51 0.20
CA GLU A 120 21.21 -13.90 -0.91
C GLU A 120 21.65 -12.69 -1.75
N ARG A 121 20.88 -11.60 -1.71
CA ARG A 121 21.19 -10.36 -2.42
C ARG A 121 22.30 -9.56 -1.71
N PRO A 122 23.16 -8.84 -2.45
CA PRO A 122 24.14 -7.96 -1.83
C PRO A 122 23.45 -6.82 -1.03
N PRO A 123 24.14 -6.21 -0.05
CA PRO A 123 23.66 -5.01 0.61
C PRO A 123 23.29 -3.93 -0.41
N ARG A 124 22.21 -3.20 -0.12
CA ARG A 124 21.76 -2.10 -0.95
C ARG A 124 22.76 -0.94 -0.88
N ASP A 125 22.95 -0.28 -2.02
CA ASP A 125 23.63 1.01 -2.10
C ASP A 125 22.76 2.13 -1.49
N PRO A 126 23.22 2.81 -0.42
CA PRO A 126 22.46 3.87 0.25
C PRO A 126 22.24 5.10 -0.64
N ALA A 127 23.05 5.31 -1.68
CA ALA A 127 22.89 6.44 -2.60
C ALA A 127 21.75 6.25 -3.60
N LYS A 128 21.27 5.01 -3.79
CA LYS A 128 20.12 4.76 -4.66
C LYS A 128 18.85 5.32 -3.98
N PRO A 129 17.86 5.82 -4.74
CA PRO A 129 16.54 6.15 -4.19
C PRO A 129 15.75 4.88 -3.88
N MET A 130 14.79 4.96 -2.96
CA MET A 130 13.93 3.80 -2.62
C MET A 130 12.97 3.47 -3.76
N LEU A 131 12.54 4.50 -4.52
CA LEU A 131 11.73 4.39 -5.72
C LEU A 131 12.57 4.81 -6.93
N SER A 132 12.68 3.93 -7.92
CA SER A 132 13.35 4.23 -9.18
C SER A 132 12.44 5.07 -10.09
N GLY A 133 13.00 5.66 -11.14
CA GLY A 133 12.20 6.32 -12.17
C GLY A 133 11.23 5.36 -12.88
N ALA A 134 11.56 4.07 -12.96
CA ALA A 134 10.66 3.05 -13.49
C ALA A 134 9.47 2.82 -12.53
N ASP A 135 9.73 2.72 -11.22
CA ASP A 135 8.67 2.62 -10.20
C ASP A 135 7.71 3.83 -10.27
N LEU A 136 8.24 5.05 -10.43
CA LEU A 136 7.40 6.24 -10.54
C LEU A 136 6.53 6.25 -11.80
N ARG A 137 7.04 5.75 -12.94
CA ARG A 137 6.23 5.59 -14.16
C ARG A 137 5.14 4.55 -13.97
N GLU A 138 5.44 3.47 -13.27
CA GLU A 138 4.47 2.41 -12.94
C GLU A 138 3.36 2.96 -12.04
N VAL A 139 3.73 3.67 -10.97
CA VAL A 139 2.80 4.39 -10.08
C VAL A 139 1.92 5.36 -10.86
N ALA A 140 2.49 6.16 -11.77
CA ALA A 140 1.73 7.09 -12.59
C ALA A 140 0.76 6.38 -13.55
N ALA A 141 1.19 5.28 -14.17
CA ALA A 141 0.34 4.49 -15.06
C ALA A 141 -0.81 3.80 -14.31
N ASP A 142 -0.56 3.35 -13.08
CA ASP A 142 -1.57 2.73 -12.23
C ASP A 142 -2.58 3.74 -11.72
N GLY A 143 -2.10 4.90 -11.25
CA GLY A 143 -2.96 6.00 -10.86
C GLY A 143 -3.87 6.46 -12.01
N ALA A 144 -3.31 6.62 -13.22
CA ALA A 144 -4.08 6.97 -14.41
C ALA A 144 -5.14 5.92 -14.77
N LEU A 145 -4.83 4.63 -14.60
CA LEU A 145 -5.77 3.53 -14.87
C LEU A 145 -6.92 3.52 -13.86
N LEU A 146 -6.63 3.72 -12.57
CA LEU A 146 -7.63 3.85 -11.51
C LEU A 146 -8.53 5.07 -11.74
N THR A 147 -7.95 6.21 -12.13
CA THR A 147 -8.68 7.41 -12.51
C THR A 147 -9.61 7.18 -13.70
N ALA A 148 -9.12 6.52 -14.76
CA ALA A 148 -9.92 6.24 -15.94
C ALA A 148 -11.14 5.38 -15.59
N ALA A 149 -10.99 4.39 -14.70
CA ALA A 149 -12.09 3.58 -14.21
C ALA A 149 -13.12 4.41 -13.41
N ALA A 150 -12.66 5.25 -12.50
CA ALA A 150 -13.53 6.09 -11.66
C ALA A 150 -14.30 7.14 -12.50
N LEU A 151 -13.61 7.86 -13.39
CA LEU A 151 -14.23 8.84 -14.28
C LEU A 151 -15.14 8.18 -15.32
N GLY A 152 -14.78 6.99 -15.81
CA GLY A 152 -15.63 6.20 -16.70
C GLY A 152 -16.95 5.82 -16.03
N ALA A 153 -16.89 5.32 -14.79
CA ALA A 153 -18.08 5.02 -14.00
C ALA A 153 -18.92 6.28 -13.71
N GLN A 154 -18.27 7.41 -13.42
CA GLN A 154 -18.94 8.69 -13.25
C GLN A 154 -19.65 9.14 -14.54
N ALA A 155 -18.99 9.01 -15.69
CA ALA A 155 -19.56 9.37 -16.99
C ALA A 155 -20.79 8.53 -17.33
N VAL A 156 -20.77 7.23 -17.03
CA VAL A 156 -21.96 6.36 -17.15
C VAL A 156 -23.08 6.84 -16.24
N GLY A 157 -22.76 7.20 -15.00
CA GLY A 157 -23.71 7.80 -14.07
C GLY A 157 -24.33 9.10 -14.58
N LEU A 158 -23.49 9.98 -15.13
CA LEU A 158 -23.89 11.27 -15.69
C LEU A 158 -24.80 11.08 -16.92
N ALA A 159 -24.46 10.15 -17.81
CA ALA A 159 -25.26 9.84 -18.99
C ALA A 159 -26.64 9.26 -18.62
N ARG A 160 -26.73 8.51 -17.51
CA ARG A 160 -27.96 7.84 -17.10
C ARG A 160 -28.88 8.70 -16.22
N TYR A 161 -28.29 9.41 -15.25
CA TYR A 161 -29.04 10.11 -14.21
C TYR A 161 -28.93 11.63 -14.29
N GLY A 162 -28.07 12.16 -15.17
CA GLY A 162 -27.73 13.56 -15.21
C GLY A 162 -26.78 13.98 -14.07
N PRO A 163 -26.48 15.29 -13.97
CA PRO A 163 -25.62 15.81 -12.92
C PRO A 163 -26.30 15.65 -11.56
N GLY A 164 -25.74 14.77 -10.71
CA GLY A 164 -26.34 14.46 -9.42
C GLY A 164 -25.45 13.59 -8.52
N PRO A 165 -25.87 13.36 -7.28
CA PRO A 165 -25.12 12.58 -6.30
C PRO A 165 -24.94 11.11 -6.69
N GLN A 166 -25.75 10.59 -7.62
CA GLN A 166 -25.62 9.25 -8.19
C GLN A 166 -24.32 9.08 -8.99
N ALA A 167 -23.96 10.06 -9.82
CA ALA A 167 -22.73 10.01 -10.60
C ALA A 167 -21.49 10.03 -9.70
N ALA A 168 -21.49 10.89 -8.68
CA ALA A 168 -20.42 10.94 -7.67
C ALA A 168 -20.34 9.63 -6.85
N THR A 169 -21.49 9.04 -6.52
CA THR A 169 -21.56 7.73 -5.84
C THR A 169 -20.89 6.62 -6.67
N LEU A 170 -21.11 6.60 -7.98
CA LEU A 170 -20.44 5.65 -8.88
C LEU A 170 -18.93 5.87 -8.94
N ALA A 171 -18.48 7.13 -9.02
CA ALA A 171 -17.06 7.48 -9.00
C ALA A 171 -16.39 7.00 -7.70
N PHE A 172 -16.94 7.39 -6.56
CA PHE A 172 -16.48 6.99 -5.23
C PHE A 172 -16.42 5.47 -5.06
N SER A 173 -17.52 4.79 -5.38
CA SER A 173 -17.65 3.34 -5.20
C SER A 173 -16.68 2.56 -6.07
N THR A 174 -16.50 3.01 -7.32
CA THR A 174 -15.57 2.40 -8.27
C THR A 174 -14.13 2.63 -7.86
N LEU A 175 -13.74 3.88 -7.55
CA LEU A 175 -12.37 4.21 -7.16
C LEU A 175 -11.94 3.43 -5.92
N THR A 176 -12.75 3.48 -4.87
CA THR A 176 -12.45 2.81 -3.58
C THR A 176 -12.30 1.31 -3.77
N SER A 177 -13.21 0.67 -4.52
CA SER A 177 -13.16 -0.76 -4.78
C SER A 177 -11.97 -1.15 -5.68
N ALA A 178 -11.65 -0.31 -6.68
CA ALA A 178 -10.50 -0.52 -7.55
C ALA A 178 -9.16 -0.40 -6.78
N GLN A 179 -9.04 0.58 -5.88
CA GLN A 179 -7.86 0.76 -5.01
C GLN A 179 -7.68 -0.44 -4.08
N LEU A 180 -8.76 -0.97 -3.49
CA LEU A 180 -8.71 -2.18 -2.67
C LEU A 180 -8.19 -3.39 -3.45
N LEU A 181 -8.67 -3.59 -4.68
CA LEU A 181 -8.17 -4.67 -5.55
C LEU A 181 -6.73 -4.42 -6.02
N HIS A 182 -6.34 -3.16 -6.23
CA HIS A 182 -4.99 -2.76 -6.62
C HIS A 182 -3.94 -3.20 -5.60
N THR A 183 -4.30 -3.30 -4.31
CA THR A 183 -3.43 -3.84 -3.25
C THR A 183 -2.80 -5.19 -3.62
N PHE A 184 -3.56 -6.07 -4.29
CA PHE A 184 -3.08 -7.42 -4.62
C PHE A 184 -1.87 -7.41 -5.56
N ARG A 185 -1.67 -6.34 -6.34
CA ARG A 185 -0.50 -6.17 -7.19
C ARG A 185 0.81 -6.09 -6.39
N TYR A 186 0.75 -5.48 -5.21
CA TYR A 186 1.92 -5.27 -4.35
C TYR A 186 2.11 -6.37 -3.31
N ARG A 187 1.23 -7.37 -3.28
CA ARG A 187 1.38 -8.55 -2.42
C ARG A 187 2.66 -9.31 -2.79
N SER A 188 3.33 -9.89 -1.79
CA SER A 188 4.49 -10.76 -2.05
C SER A 188 4.08 -11.91 -2.96
N ALA A 189 4.98 -12.29 -3.88
CA ALA A 189 4.78 -13.49 -4.66
C ALA A 189 4.77 -14.70 -3.71
N ALA A 190 3.93 -15.70 -4.02
CA ALA A 190 4.01 -16.98 -3.34
C ALA A 190 5.42 -17.57 -3.55
N ASP A 191 6.05 -18.05 -2.47
CA ASP A 191 7.22 -18.90 -2.60
C ASP A 191 6.82 -20.21 -3.30
N ALA A 192 7.80 -20.96 -3.81
CA ALA A 192 7.59 -22.21 -4.56
C ALA A 192 6.68 -23.23 -3.85
N ASN A 193 6.55 -23.11 -2.52
CA ASN A 193 5.74 -23.97 -1.67
C ASN A 193 4.43 -23.31 -1.16
N GLY A 194 4.10 -22.08 -1.59
CA GLY A 194 2.84 -21.38 -1.25
C GLY A 194 2.71 -20.85 0.19
N HIS A 195 3.73 -21.01 1.04
CA HIS A 195 3.68 -20.68 2.47
C HIS A 195 3.71 -19.16 2.76
N ALA A 196 4.31 -18.36 1.89
CA ALA A 196 4.32 -16.89 2.00
C ALA A 196 2.93 -16.32 1.71
N ALA A 197 2.26 -16.84 0.68
CA ALA A 197 0.89 -16.46 0.36
C ALA A 197 -0.08 -16.82 1.49
N ALA A 198 0.08 -17.99 2.14
CA ALA A 198 -0.76 -18.43 3.25
C ALA A 198 -0.60 -17.59 4.53
N ARG A 199 0.56 -16.96 4.74
CA ARG A 199 0.85 -16.10 5.91
C ARG A 199 0.56 -14.61 5.69
N SER A 200 0.14 -14.25 4.49
CA SER A 200 -0.18 -12.87 4.11
C SER A 200 -1.52 -12.43 4.70
N HIS A 201 -1.52 -11.32 5.43
CA HIS A 201 -2.76 -10.70 5.94
C HIS A 201 -3.46 -9.80 4.92
N VAL A 202 -2.84 -9.55 3.75
CA VAL A 202 -3.36 -8.65 2.71
C VAL A 202 -4.76 -9.07 2.26
N GLY A 203 -4.99 -10.36 2.01
CA GLY A 203 -6.30 -10.85 1.57
C GLY A 203 -7.40 -10.61 2.60
N THR A 204 -7.13 -10.90 3.87
CA THR A 204 -8.08 -10.67 4.97
C THR A 204 -8.40 -9.18 5.14
N VAL A 205 -7.38 -8.32 5.08
CA VAL A 205 -7.56 -6.87 5.22
C VAL A 205 -8.35 -6.30 4.03
N VAL A 206 -8.01 -6.68 2.80
CA VAL A 206 -8.75 -6.25 1.60
C VAL A 206 -10.20 -6.72 1.65
N LEU A 207 -10.47 -7.96 2.07
CA LEU A 207 -11.83 -8.47 2.22
C LEU A 207 -12.61 -7.73 3.32
N ALA A 208 -11.96 -7.43 4.46
CA ALA A 208 -12.58 -6.65 5.53
C ALA A 208 -12.90 -5.22 5.07
N SER A 209 -11.97 -4.55 4.38
CA SER A 209 -12.19 -3.21 3.81
C SER A 209 -13.23 -3.21 2.70
N LEU A 210 -13.28 -4.24 1.84
CA LEU A 210 -14.36 -4.41 0.87
C LEU A 210 -15.71 -4.62 1.55
N GLY A 211 -15.75 -5.39 2.65
CA GLY A 211 -16.94 -5.55 3.49
C GLY A 211 -17.42 -4.24 4.08
N ALA A 212 -16.50 -3.42 4.61
CA ALA A 212 -16.79 -2.07 5.08
C ALA A 212 -17.30 -1.17 3.95
N GLN A 213 -16.70 -1.26 2.76
CA GLN A 213 -17.12 -0.51 1.59
C GLN A 213 -18.52 -0.94 1.11
N LEU A 214 -18.85 -2.22 1.12
CA LEU A 214 -20.22 -2.70 0.86
C LEU A 214 -21.19 -2.21 1.93
N ALA A 215 -20.79 -2.19 3.21
CA ALA A 215 -21.61 -1.62 4.27
C ALA A 215 -21.88 -0.13 4.01
N ALA A 216 -20.90 0.64 3.54
CA ALA A 216 -21.09 2.03 3.12
C ALA A 216 -22.10 2.19 1.97
N MET A 217 -22.21 1.20 1.09
CA MET A 217 -23.15 1.19 -0.05
C MET A 217 -24.57 0.75 0.32
N PHE A 218 -24.74 -0.12 1.32
CA PHE A 218 -26.04 -0.76 1.60
C PHE A 218 -26.65 -0.40 2.96
N VAL A 219 -25.86 0.04 3.94
CA VAL A 219 -26.36 0.41 5.27
C VAL A 219 -26.85 1.87 5.27
N PRO A 220 -28.13 2.15 5.56
CA PRO A 220 -28.69 3.51 5.45
C PRO A 220 -27.99 4.57 6.28
N SER A 221 -27.50 4.22 7.48
CA SER A 221 -26.77 5.15 8.35
C SER A 221 -25.42 5.58 7.75
N LEU A 222 -24.66 4.63 7.20
CA LEU A 222 -23.38 4.93 6.54
C LEU A 222 -23.58 5.69 5.23
N ARG A 223 -24.62 5.35 4.46
CA ARG A 223 -24.98 6.08 3.25
C ARG A 223 -25.28 7.55 3.52
N ARG A 224 -26.04 7.84 4.59
CA ARG A 224 -26.33 9.22 5.01
C ARG A 224 -25.08 9.96 5.45
N LEU A 225 -24.20 9.30 6.20
CA LEU A 225 -22.92 9.87 6.63
C LEU A 225 -22.05 10.26 5.41
N LEU A 226 -21.93 9.35 4.44
CA LEU A 226 -21.05 9.53 3.27
C LEU A 226 -21.70 10.30 2.12
N GLY A 227 -22.99 10.64 2.21
CA GLY A 227 -23.75 11.27 1.14
C GLY A 227 -23.92 10.38 -0.10
N VAL A 228 -24.04 9.06 0.11
CA VAL A 228 -24.09 8.04 -0.96
C VAL A 228 -25.53 7.67 -1.31
N THR A 229 -25.85 7.67 -2.61
CA THR A 229 -27.19 7.29 -3.11
C THR A 229 -27.38 5.78 -3.17
N ALA A 230 -28.62 5.33 -3.35
CA ALA A 230 -28.91 3.90 -3.48
C ALA A 230 -28.38 3.44 -4.84
N LEU A 231 -27.61 2.37 -4.86
CA LEU A 231 -27.15 1.75 -6.09
C LEU A 231 -28.24 0.82 -6.63
N THR A 232 -28.57 0.98 -7.91
CA THR A 232 -29.38 0.00 -8.63
C THR A 232 -28.52 -1.22 -9.01
N PRO A 233 -29.11 -2.36 -9.38
CA PRO A 233 -28.34 -3.52 -9.82
C PRO A 233 -27.38 -3.23 -10.99
N PHE A 234 -27.77 -2.33 -11.89
CA PHE A 234 -26.90 -1.86 -12.96
C PHE A 234 -25.73 -1.02 -12.45
N ASP A 235 -25.97 -0.17 -11.46
CA ASP A 235 -24.89 0.65 -10.86
C ASP A 235 -23.86 -0.25 -10.17
N CYS A 236 -24.31 -1.32 -9.51
CA CYS A 236 -23.43 -2.35 -8.96
C CYS A 236 -22.59 -3.03 -10.05
N LEU A 237 -23.17 -3.32 -11.22
CA LEU A 237 -22.42 -3.88 -12.36
C LEU A 237 -21.37 -2.91 -12.88
N VAL A 238 -21.70 -1.62 -12.99
CA VAL A 238 -20.75 -0.57 -13.40
C VAL A 238 -19.60 -0.48 -12.40
N VAL A 239 -19.89 -0.45 -11.10
CA VAL A 239 -18.87 -0.43 -10.04
C VAL A 239 -18.00 -1.68 -10.09
N ALA A 240 -18.59 -2.86 -10.21
CA ALA A 240 -17.85 -4.12 -10.26
C ALA A 240 -16.96 -4.19 -11.50
N ALA A 241 -17.47 -3.82 -12.68
CA ALA A 241 -16.69 -3.77 -13.91
C ALA A 241 -15.56 -2.75 -13.83
N GLY A 242 -15.84 -1.54 -13.33
CA GLY A 242 -14.84 -0.49 -13.14
C GLY A 242 -13.78 -0.86 -12.10
N ALA A 243 -14.13 -1.60 -11.05
CA ALA A 243 -13.18 -2.08 -10.04
C ALA A 243 -12.28 -3.20 -10.59
N LEU A 244 -12.85 -4.13 -11.36
CA LEU A 244 -12.12 -5.27 -11.91
C LEU A 244 -11.27 -4.92 -13.13
N ALA A 245 -11.68 -3.94 -13.94
CA ALA A 245 -10.97 -3.58 -15.17
C ALA A 245 -9.49 -3.20 -14.93
N PRO A 246 -9.14 -2.33 -13.95
CA PRO A 246 -7.75 -2.09 -13.58
C PRO A 246 -7.03 -3.37 -13.19
N ALA A 247 -7.62 -4.19 -12.32
CA ALA A 247 -6.98 -5.43 -11.86
C ALA A 247 -6.66 -6.39 -13.02
N VAL A 248 -7.57 -6.55 -13.98
CA VAL A 248 -7.37 -7.38 -15.17
C VAL A 248 -6.25 -6.82 -16.04
N VAL A 249 -6.27 -5.51 -16.35
CA VAL A 249 -5.24 -4.88 -17.17
C VAL A 249 -3.85 -4.99 -16.53
N GLN A 250 -3.78 -4.82 -15.21
CA GLN A 250 -2.53 -4.92 -14.47
C GLN A 250 -1.98 -6.36 -14.47
N GLU A 251 -2.84 -7.36 -14.26
CA GLU A 251 -2.45 -8.78 -14.35
C GLU A 251 -2.00 -9.16 -15.77
N SER A 252 -2.66 -8.66 -16.81
CA SER A 252 -2.21 -8.85 -18.20
C SER A 252 -0.83 -8.25 -18.45
N ARG A 253 -0.57 -7.04 -17.95
CA ARG A 253 0.77 -6.40 -18.06
C ARG A 253 1.84 -7.21 -17.35
N ARG A 254 1.55 -7.70 -16.14
CA ARG A 254 2.48 -8.52 -15.35
C ARG A 254 2.91 -9.80 -16.08
N ARG A 255 2.01 -10.44 -16.84
CA ARG A 255 2.32 -11.64 -17.63
C ARG A 255 3.19 -11.37 -18.86
N LEU A 256 3.08 -10.17 -19.44
CA LEU A 256 3.82 -9.78 -20.64
C LEU A 256 5.23 -9.27 -20.31
N THR A 257 5.41 -8.66 -19.14
CA THR A 257 6.71 -8.22 -18.63
C THR A 257 6.94 -8.82 -17.26
N PRO A 258 7.36 -10.09 -17.15
CA PRO A 258 7.78 -10.63 -15.88
C PRO A 258 8.99 -9.81 -15.40
N SER A 259 8.81 -9.08 -14.29
CA SER A 259 9.93 -8.43 -13.62
C SER A 259 10.97 -9.50 -13.25
N PRO A 260 12.27 -9.27 -13.49
CA PRO A 260 13.33 -10.22 -13.19
C PRO A 260 13.45 -10.52 -11.69
#